data_AF-A0A5B8MKP6-F1
#
_entry.id   AF-A0A5B8MKP6-F1
#
_cell.length_a   1.000
_cell.length_b   1.000
_cell.length_c   1.000
_cell.angle_alpha   90.00
_cell.angle_beta   90.00
_cell.angle_gamma   90.00
#
_symmetry.space_group_name_H-M   'P 1'
#
loop_
_entity.id
_entity.type
_entity.pdbx_description
1 polymer ?
#
loop_
_entity_poly.entity_id
_entity_poly.type
_entity_poly.pdbx_seq_one_letter_code
_entity_poly.pdbx_strand_id
1 'polypeptide(L)'
;MAAPDLPIPCGAARGRVRDVHEAATGGLPPVEAWPERPVLVTMRKEMDPQEVPVSTAVEIPVSTRLFHGTVKLFVRVEAEAADDHRSKDSYYYFRGRRRLAGVILRGKFKDGLRMDSVYAGNWFEAPIRMMKQRGIVLGVIRRLLPHLHLGMDFIAAPLILDAKRMAVYAHHEACAPTCGKSLSVDEKTDLLGGFFAQQARSPRERRAFLRKTGLCFREDHVYEFELYQDKVNFQTYDLKLPLVSVNVGSILGGQPMQFGLRLKTSGGEDEWVTPRFSFWSEDLLRQRQVLNST
;
A
#
# COMPACT_ATOMS: atom_id res chain seq x y z
N MET A 1 -13.92 -2.27 -40.50
CA MET A 1 -13.58 -2.80 -39.16
C MET A 1 -12.18 -2.31 -38.83
N ALA A 2 -12.04 -1.34 -37.92
CA ALA A 2 -10.74 -0.79 -37.52
C ALA A 2 -10.02 -1.78 -36.59
N ALA A 3 -8.73 -2.01 -36.82
CA ALA A 3 -7.89 -2.85 -35.97
C ALA A 3 -7.70 -2.19 -34.58
N PRO A 4 -7.65 -2.95 -33.48
CA PRO A 4 -7.42 -2.39 -32.16
C PRO A 4 -5.96 -1.93 -32.02
N ASP A 5 -5.78 -0.67 -31.61
CA ASP A 5 -4.48 -0.04 -31.35
C ASP A 5 -3.61 -0.88 -30.40
N LEU A 6 -2.38 -1.17 -30.84
CA LEU A 6 -1.38 -1.89 -30.06
C LEU A 6 -0.74 -0.97 -29.00
N PRO A 7 -0.34 -1.52 -27.83
CA PRO A 7 0.24 -0.72 -26.75
C PRO A 7 1.61 -0.14 -27.12
N ILE A 8 1.82 1.12 -26.76
CA ILE A 8 3.05 1.91 -26.99
C ILE A 8 4.19 1.38 -26.09
N PRO A 9 5.40 1.09 -26.62
CA PRO A 9 6.53 0.62 -25.83
C PRO A 9 7.16 1.72 -24.97
N CYS A 10 7.69 1.32 -23.81
CA CYS A 10 8.15 2.16 -22.71
C CYS A 10 9.65 2.50 -22.81
N GLY A 11 10.03 3.78 -22.64
CA GLY A 11 11.43 4.22 -22.51
C GLY A 11 11.95 4.05 -21.07
N ALA A 12 13.23 3.68 -20.92
CA ALA A 12 13.84 3.48 -19.59
C ALA A 12 14.31 4.81 -18.96
N ALA A 13 13.83 5.11 -17.74
CA ALA A 13 14.29 6.25 -16.96
C ALA A 13 15.66 5.98 -16.28
N ARG A 14 16.56 6.96 -16.26
CA ARG A 14 17.82 6.97 -15.49
C ARG A 14 17.87 8.21 -14.60
N GLY A 15 17.91 7.99 -13.28
CA GLY A 15 18.20 9.00 -12.27
C GLY A 15 18.89 8.34 -11.09
N ARG A 16 19.90 8.98 -10.51
CA ARG A 16 20.73 8.45 -9.42
C ARG A 16 20.37 9.22 -8.14
N VAL A 17 19.80 8.56 -7.14
CA VAL A 17 19.51 9.14 -5.82
C VAL A 17 20.15 8.24 -4.78
N ARG A 18 21.09 8.78 -3.99
CA ARG A 18 21.70 8.07 -2.86
C ARG A 18 20.72 8.07 -1.69
N ASP A 19 20.32 6.91 -1.20
CA ASP A 19 19.54 6.78 0.03
C ASP A 19 20.47 6.84 1.26
N VAL A 20 20.18 7.79 2.16
CA VAL A 20 20.82 7.91 3.48
C VAL A 20 20.04 7.04 4.46
N HIS A 21 20.70 5.99 4.95
CA HIS A 21 20.19 5.12 6.01
C HIS A 21 20.47 5.73 7.39
N GLU A 22 19.55 6.55 7.91
CA GLU A 22 19.47 6.76 9.36
C GLU A 22 18.08 7.24 9.82
N ALA A 23 17.51 6.52 10.80
CA ALA A 23 16.72 7.01 11.94
C ALA A 23 15.65 5.97 12.33
N ALA A 24 16.07 5.04 13.17
CA ALA A 24 15.23 4.15 13.95
C ALA A 24 14.56 4.95 15.09
N THR A 25 13.23 5.15 15.05
CA THR A 25 12.35 5.65 16.13
C THR A 25 12.65 6.98 16.82
N GLY A 26 13.80 7.64 16.59
CA GLY A 26 14.25 8.81 17.34
C GLY A 26 13.38 10.08 17.25
N GLY A 27 12.21 10.00 16.61
CA GLY A 27 11.31 11.14 16.42
C GLY A 27 9.82 10.80 16.50
N LEU A 28 9.42 9.67 17.10
CA LEU A 28 7.99 9.45 17.36
C LEU A 28 7.58 10.20 18.64
N PRO A 29 6.40 10.86 18.65
CA PRO A 29 5.86 11.43 19.88
C PRO A 29 5.49 10.33 20.89
N PRO A 30 5.43 10.66 22.20
CA PRO A 30 4.85 9.77 23.21
C PRO A 30 3.45 9.29 22.81
N VAL A 31 3.09 8.06 23.18
CA VAL A 31 1.81 7.43 22.78
C VAL A 31 0.60 8.24 23.25
N GLU A 32 0.72 8.93 24.37
CA GLU A 32 -0.29 9.80 24.96
C GLU A 32 -0.62 11.01 24.08
N ALA A 33 0.30 11.41 23.20
CA ALA A 33 0.13 12.53 22.28
C ALA A 33 -0.41 12.12 20.90
N TRP A 34 -0.66 10.82 20.66
CA TRP A 34 -1.10 10.37 19.34
C TRP A 34 -2.55 10.78 19.06
N PRO A 35 -2.82 11.45 17.93
CA PRO A 35 -4.16 11.97 17.63
C PRO A 35 -5.21 10.85 17.48
N GLU A 36 -4.79 9.69 16.98
CA GLU A 36 -5.67 8.55 16.65
C GLU A 36 -5.25 7.27 17.40
N ARG A 37 -4.78 7.43 18.65
CA ARG A 37 -4.43 6.30 19.55
C ARG A 37 -5.52 5.22 19.50
N PRO A 38 -5.16 3.93 19.32
CA PRO A 38 -3.85 3.31 19.56
C PRO A 38 -2.92 3.22 18.34
N VAL A 39 -3.25 3.90 17.24
CA VAL A 39 -2.48 3.84 15.99
C VAL A 39 -1.95 5.23 15.66
N LEU A 40 -0.74 5.28 15.11
CA LEU A 40 -0.16 6.49 14.55
C LEU A 40 0.35 6.17 13.15
N VAL A 41 0.07 7.03 12.17
CA VAL A 41 0.68 6.90 10.85
C VAL A 41 1.63 8.04 10.60
N THR A 42 2.85 7.69 10.19
CA THR A 42 3.88 8.65 9.81
C THR A 42 4.20 8.51 8.32
N MET A 43 4.22 9.61 7.60
CA MET A 43 4.69 9.70 6.23
C MET A 43 6.15 10.16 6.23
N ARG A 44 7.07 9.37 5.70
CA ARG A 44 8.47 9.81 5.51
C ARG A 44 8.57 10.61 4.22
N LYS A 45 8.83 11.92 4.35
CA LYS A 45 9.35 12.78 3.28
C LYS A 45 10.80 13.09 3.65
N GLU A 46 11.75 12.55 2.89
CA GLU A 46 13.18 12.80 3.12
C GLU A 46 13.62 12.45 4.56
N MET A 47 14.09 13.44 5.33
CA MET A 47 14.71 13.27 6.65
C MET A 47 13.70 13.19 7.81
N ASP A 48 12.57 13.90 7.72
CA ASP A 48 11.64 14.06 8.86
C ASP A 48 10.32 13.30 8.65
N PRO A 49 9.95 12.38 9.55
CA PRO A 49 8.64 11.74 9.52
C PRO A 49 7.56 12.76 9.90
N GLN A 50 6.57 12.93 9.03
CA GLN A 50 5.40 13.76 9.29
C GLN A 50 4.24 12.87 9.76
N GLU A 51 3.57 13.22 10.86
CA GLU A 51 2.32 12.58 11.26
C GLU A 51 1.23 12.88 10.22
N VAL A 52 0.45 11.85 9.88
CA VAL A 52 -0.65 11.99 8.94
C VAL A 52 -1.91 11.33 9.49
N PRO A 53 -3.09 11.89 9.18
CA PRO A 53 -4.34 11.33 9.67
C PRO A 53 -4.58 9.94 9.08
N VAL A 54 -5.18 9.06 9.87
CA VAL A 54 -5.59 7.70 9.52
C VAL A 54 -7.03 7.47 9.96
N SER A 55 -7.79 6.69 9.19
CA SER A 55 -9.20 6.42 9.50
C SER A 55 -10.08 7.67 9.39
N THR A 56 -9.66 8.65 8.59
CA THR A 56 -10.48 9.79 8.19
C THR A 56 -10.63 9.80 6.67
N ALA A 57 -11.66 10.45 6.12
CA ALA A 57 -11.75 10.67 4.67
C ALA A 57 -10.77 11.74 4.15
N VAL A 58 -9.86 12.23 4.99
CA VAL A 58 -8.92 13.31 4.65
C VAL A 58 -7.93 12.81 3.60
N GLU A 59 -7.79 13.59 2.54
CA GLU A 59 -6.83 13.34 1.48
C GLU A 59 -5.47 13.92 1.84
N ILE A 60 -4.46 13.06 1.94
CA ILE A 60 -3.08 13.45 2.17
C ILE A 60 -2.42 13.69 0.81
N PRO A 61 -1.94 14.91 0.51
CA PRO A 61 -1.28 15.18 -0.76
C PRO A 61 0.07 14.48 -0.84
N VAL A 62 0.32 13.86 -1.99
CA VAL A 62 1.52 13.11 -2.31
C VAL A 62 2.15 13.67 -3.58
N SER A 63 3.44 13.97 -3.52
CA SER A 63 4.23 14.38 -4.69
C SER A 63 5.64 13.81 -4.58
N THR A 64 6.08 13.11 -5.60
CA THR A 64 7.45 12.58 -5.77
C THR A 64 7.92 12.90 -7.18
N ARG A 65 9.10 12.44 -7.59
CA ARG A 65 9.54 12.54 -9.00
C ARG A 65 8.62 11.79 -9.96
N LEU A 66 8.07 10.65 -9.53
CA LEU A 66 7.35 9.71 -10.39
C LEU A 66 5.82 9.80 -10.28
N PHE A 67 5.30 10.46 -9.24
CA PHE A 67 3.87 10.49 -8.95
C PHE A 67 3.40 11.83 -8.39
N HIS A 68 2.16 12.18 -8.68
CA HIS A 68 1.45 13.27 -8.04
C HIS A 68 -0.01 12.88 -7.79
N GLY A 69 -0.50 13.09 -6.57
CA GLY A 69 -1.85 12.69 -6.21
C GLY A 69 -2.16 12.85 -4.73
N THR A 70 -3.10 12.03 -4.26
CA THR A 70 -3.54 11.98 -2.87
C THR A 70 -3.64 10.54 -2.38
N VAL A 71 -3.57 10.36 -1.06
CA VAL A 71 -3.80 9.08 -0.41
C VAL A 71 -4.79 9.24 0.75
N LYS A 72 -5.66 8.24 0.93
CA LYS A 72 -6.49 8.06 2.13
C LYS A 72 -6.07 6.76 2.80
N LEU A 73 -5.91 6.79 4.11
CA LEU A 73 -5.45 5.66 4.91
C LEU A 73 -6.53 5.30 5.91
N PHE A 74 -6.81 4.00 6.05
CA PHE A 74 -7.86 3.50 6.93
C PHE A 74 -7.31 2.35 7.78
N VAL A 75 -7.52 2.41 9.09
CA VAL A 75 -7.21 1.32 10.03
C VAL A 75 -8.41 1.12 10.94
N ARG A 76 -8.91 -0.11 11.01
CA ARG A 76 -9.99 -0.45 11.93
C ARG A 76 -9.45 -0.45 13.35
N VAL A 77 -10.05 0.33 14.23
CA VAL A 77 -9.72 0.34 15.66
C VAL A 77 -10.84 -0.37 16.41
N GLU A 78 -10.52 -1.39 17.22
CA GLU A 78 -11.55 -2.22 17.86
C GLU A 78 -12.45 -1.44 18.84
N ALA A 79 -11.96 -0.33 19.41
CA ALA A 79 -12.73 0.58 20.25
C ALA A 79 -13.87 1.31 19.49
N GLU A 80 -13.85 1.34 18.15
CA GLU A 80 -14.93 1.89 17.30
C GLU A 80 -16.22 1.01 17.34
N ALA A 81 -16.18 -0.15 17.99
CA ALA A 81 -17.35 -1.01 18.18
C ALA A 81 -18.27 -0.57 19.34
N ALA A 82 -17.84 0.37 20.19
CA ALA A 82 -18.59 0.85 21.34
C ALA A 82 -18.66 2.40 21.33
N ASP A 83 -19.75 2.92 20.75
CA ASP A 83 -20.28 4.29 20.90
C ASP A 83 -19.44 5.54 20.54
N ASP A 84 -18.14 5.48 20.29
CA ASP A 84 -17.35 6.69 20.02
C ASP A 84 -17.21 6.99 18.51
N HIS A 85 -17.95 7.99 18.02
CA HIS A 85 -18.04 8.47 16.63
C HIS A 85 -16.75 9.15 16.10
N ARG A 86 -15.55 8.68 16.43
CA ARG A 86 -14.28 9.38 16.15
C ARG A 86 -13.98 9.62 14.67
N SER A 87 -14.56 8.86 13.75
CA SER A 87 -14.85 9.36 12.41
C SER A 87 -15.96 8.54 11.75
N LYS A 88 -17.04 9.20 11.29
CA LYS A 88 -18.11 8.55 10.52
C LYS A 88 -17.53 7.85 9.28
N ASP A 89 -16.42 8.35 8.75
CA ASP A 89 -15.78 7.86 7.54
C ASP A 89 -15.12 6.49 7.74
N SER A 90 -14.38 6.27 8.84
CA SER A 90 -13.82 4.97 9.18
C SER A 90 -14.91 3.91 9.24
N TYR A 91 -15.98 4.22 9.98
CA TYR A 91 -17.14 3.35 10.10
C TYR A 91 -17.71 2.97 8.73
N TYR A 92 -17.98 3.94 7.85
CA TYR A 92 -18.53 3.66 6.52
C TYR A 92 -17.57 2.90 5.61
N TYR A 93 -16.26 3.14 5.70
CA TYR A 93 -15.25 2.40 4.95
C TYR A 93 -15.27 0.90 5.30
N PHE A 94 -15.41 0.59 6.59
CA PHE A 94 -15.34 -0.77 7.14
C PHE A 94 -16.69 -1.48 7.29
N ARG A 95 -17.82 -0.77 7.23
CA ARG A 95 -19.17 -1.31 7.44
C ARG A 95 -19.47 -2.48 6.52
N GLY A 96 -19.90 -3.61 7.10
CA GLY A 96 -20.25 -4.83 6.36
C GLY A 96 -19.06 -5.51 5.65
N ARG A 97 -17.83 -5.05 5.89
CA ARG A 97 -16.61 -5.56 5.25
C ARG A 97 -15.70 -6.16 6.31
N ARG A 98 -14.89 -7.16 5.94
CA ARG A 98 -13.92 -7.81 6.84
C ARG A 98 -12.57 -7.09 6.95
N ARG A 99 -12.42 -5.97 6.24
CA ARG A 99 -11.14 -5.23 6.11
C ARG A 99 -10.66 -4.72 7.45
N LEU A 100 -9.36 -4.84 7.72
CA LEU A 100 -8.71 -4.32 8.92
C LEU A 100 -7.85 -3.09 8.63
N ALA A 101 -7.30 -3.01 7.41
CA ALA A 101 -6.64 -1.81 6.93
C ALA A 101 -6.94 -1.60 5.44
N GLY A 102 -6.89 -0.36 5.00
CA GLY A 102 -7.17 0.05 3.62
C GLY A 102 -6.38 1.28 3.22
N VAL A 103 -6.07 1.37 1.94
CA VAL A 103 -5.44 2.51 1.31
C VAL A 103 -6.15 2.82 0.01
N ILE A 104 -6.57 4.07 -0.17
CA ILE A 104 -7.04 4.57 -1.47
C ILE A 104 -5.98 5.55 -1.97
N LEU A 105 -5.29 5.18 -3.04
CA LEU A 105 -4.30 6.02 -3.71
C LEU A 105 -4.90 6.55 -5.00
N ARG A 106 -4.96 7.87 -5.17
CA ARG A 106 -5.43 8.52 -6.38
C ARG A 106 -4.35 9.43 -6.94
N GLY A 107 -4.12 9.44 -8.24
CA GLY A 107 -3.17 10.38 -8.84
C GLY A 107 -2.69 9.99 -10.22
N LYS A 108 -1.62 10.63 -10.65
CA LYS A 108 -0.99 10.44 -11.95
C LYS A 108 0.44 9.99 -11.79
N PHE A 109 0.85 9.10 -12.68
CA PHE A 109 2.26 8.83 -12.92
C PHE A 109 2.80 9.94 -13.85
N LYS A 110 3.99 10.43 -13.53
CA LYS A 110 4.64 11.52 -14.27
C LYS A 110 5.46 11.03 -15.47
N ASP A 111 5.80 9.74 -15.45
CA ASP A 111 6.50 9.04 -16.52
C ASP A 111 5.64 7.85 -16.96
N GLY A 112 5.76 7.43 -18.23
CA GLY A 112 5.30 6.14 -18.70
C GLY A 112 5.98 5.01 -17.93
N LEU A 113 5.34 4.46 -16.89
CA LEU A 113 5.89 3.36 -16.08
C LEU A 113 5.21 2.05 -16.43
N ARG A 114 5.96 0.96 -16.57
CA ARG A 114 5.36 -0.37 -16.77
C ARG A 114 4.50 -0.77 -15.58
N MET A 115 3.29 -1.26 -15.83
CA MET A 115 2.36 -1.62 -14.77
C MET A 115 2.85 -2.80 -13.91
N ASP A 116 3.68 -3.67 -14.47
CA ASP A 116 4.29 -4.81 -13.78
C ASP A 116 5.61 -4.47 -13.07
N SER A 117 6.12 -3.24 -13.20
CA SER A 117 7.32 -2.77 -12.52
C SER A 117 7.04 -1.87 -11.31
N VAL A 118 5.81 -1.38 -11.13
CA VAL A 118 5.43 -0.63 -9.91
C VAL A 118 4.91 -1.61 -8.87
N TYR A 119 5.58 -1.68 -7.73
CA TYR A 119 5.27 -2.57 -6.62
C TYR A 119 4.64 -1.81 -5.47
N ALA A 120 3.62 -2.38 -4.84
CA ALA A 120 3.05 -1.95 -3.58
C ALA A 120 3.48 -2.92 -2.47
N GLY A 121 3.85 -2.40 -1.30
CA GLY A 121 4.28 -3.28 -0.22
C GLY A 121 4.91 -2.59 0.98
N ASN A 122 5.71 -3.39 1.68
CA ASN A 122 6.44 -3.06 2.89
C ASN A 122 7.94 -3.22 2.63
N TRP A 123 8.75 -2.24 3.02
CA TRP A 123 10.21 -2.27 2.93
C TRP A 123 10.82 -1.92 4.28
N PHE A 124 11.31 -2.97 4.94
CA PHE A 124 11.86 -2.93 6.27
C PHE A 124 13.31 -2.45 6.24
N GLU A 125 13.73 -1.80 7.32
CA GLU A 125 15.09 -1.27 7.48
C GLU A 125 16.07 -2.38 7.91
N ALA A 126 15.56 -3.39 8.60
CA ALA A 126 16.29 -4.59 8.97
C ALA A 126 15.60 -5.85 8.42
N PRO A 127 16.36 -6.92 8.14
CA PRO A 127 15.79 -8.21 7.76
C PRO A 127 14.75 -8.68 8.77
N ILE A 128 13.66 -9.23 8.25
CA ILE A 128 12.57 -9.83 9.03
C ILE A 128 13.18 -10.96 9.88
N ARG A 129 12.98 -10.90 11.20
CA ARG A 129 13.49 -11.90 12.13
C ARG A 129 12.86 -13.25 11.83
N MET A 130 13.70 -14.22 11.54
CA MET A 130 13.23 -15.55 11.15
C MET A 130 12.93 -16.39 12.38
N MET A 131 11.65 -16.70 12.60
CA MET A 131 11.26 -17.71 13.57
C MET A 131 11.74 -19.11 13.14
N LYS A 132 11.95 -20.00 14.11
CA LYS A 132 12.21 -21.44 13.87
C LYS A 132 11.14 -22.09 12.97
N GLN A 133 9.93 -21.53 12.91
CA GLN A 133 8.79 -22.02 12.13
C GLN A 133 8.62 -21.34 10.74
N ARG A 134 9.65 -20.66 10.23
CA ARG A 134 9.64 -19.91 8.96
C ARG A 134 8.93 -20.65 7.82
N GLY A 135 9.27 -21.93 7.61
CA GLY A 135 8.75 -22.70 6.48
C GLY A 135 7.22 -22.80 6.47
N ILE A 136 6.61 -22.95 7.64
CA ILE A 136 5.16 -23.09 7.79
C ILE A 136 4.48 -21.74 7.51
N VAL A 137 4.93 -20.67 8.18
CA VAL A 137 4.34 -19.34 8.03
C VAL A 137 4.49 -18.84 6.59
N LEU A 138 5.68 -18.98 5.98
CA LEU A 138 5.88 -18.61 4.57
C LEU A 138 5.07 -19.49 3.62
N GLY A 139 4.90 -20.77 3.92
CA GLY A 139 4.05 -21.67 3.15
C GLY A 139 2.59 -21.21 3.14
N VAL A 140 2.05 -20.86 4.31
CA VAL A 140 0.68 -20.33 4.44
C VAL A 140 0.54 -18.98 3.72
N ILE A 141 1.49 -18.04 3.92
CA ILE A 141 1.45 -16.73 3.25
C ILE A 141 1.49 -16.90 1.73
N ARG A 142 2.40 -17.72 1.19
CA ARG A 142 2.49 -17.97 -0.26
C ARG A 142 1.25 -18.64 -0.83
N ARG A 143 0.59 -19.51 -0.06
CA ARG A 143 -0.67 -20.15 -0.46
C ARG A 143 -1.82 -19.15 -0.52
N LEU A 144 -1.91 -18.25 0.46
CA LEU A 144 -2.98 -17.24 0.54
C LEU A 144 -2.74 -16.07 -0.43
N LEU A 145 -1.48 -15.71 -0.66
CA LEU A 145 -1.07 -14.54 -1.46
C LEU A 145 0.01 -14.95 -2.48
N PRO A 146 -0.34 -15.74 -3.51
CA PRO A 146 0.62 -16.27 -4.50
C PRO A 146 1.20 -15.19 -5.44
N HIS A 147 0.85 -13.92 -5.22
CA HIS A 147 1.36 -12.78 -5.97
C HIS A 147 2.33 -11.91 -5.22
N LEU A 148 2.56 -12.25 -3.98
CA LEU A 148 3.41 -11.51 -3.09
C LEU A 148 4.84 -12.06 -3.19
N HIS A 149 5.76 -11.15 -3.47
CA HIS A 149 7.19 -11.36 -3.51
C HIS A 149 7.75 -11.11 -2.11
N LEU A 150 8.52 -12.08 -1.62
CA LEU A 150 9.06 -12.09 -0.27
C LEU A 150 10.58 -11.99 -0.38
N GLY A 151 11.13 -10.89 0.11
CA GLY A 151 12.56 -10.70 0.34
C GLY A 151 12.95 -11.00 1.79
N MET A 152 14.20 -10.71 2.13
CA MET A 152 14.65 -10.73 3.52
C MET A 152 14.12 -9.53 4.31
N ASP A 153 13.94 -8.40 3.63
CA ASP A 153 13.66 -7.07 4.13
C ASP A 153 12.45 -6.43 3.42
N PHE A 154 11.72 -7.17 2.58
CA PHE A 154 10.53 -6.64 1.93
C PHE A 154 9.43 -7.69 1.73
N ILE A 155 8.21 -7.18 1.65
CA ILE A 155 7.00 -7.93 1.33
C ILE A 155 6.19 -7.06 0.35
N ALA A 156 6.17 -7.40 -0.93
CA ALA A 156 5.56 -6.54 -1.95
C ALA A 156 4.97 -7.34 -3.11
N ALA A 157 4.06 -6.73 -3.86
CA ALA A 157 3.52 -7.29 -5.10
C ALA A 157 3.38 -6.18 -6.14
N PRO A 158 3.37 -6.49 -7.46
CA PRO A 158 3.05 -5.48 -8.45
C PRO A 158 1.69 -4.83 -8.14
N LEU A 159 1.62 -3.51 -8.14
CA LEU A 159 0.47 -2.69 -7.72
C LEU A 159 -0.81 -3.17 -8.41
N ILE A 160 -0.75 -3.39 -9.72
CA ILE A 160 -1.87 -3.85 -10.54
C ILE A 160 -2.42 -5.24 -10.15
N LEU A 161 -1.61 -6.05 -9.46
CA LEU A 161 -1.99 -7.37 -8.96
C LEU A 161 -2.51 -7.31 -7.52
N ASP A 162 -2.03 -6.37 -6.71
CA ASP A 162 -2.44 -6.24 -5.31
C ASP A 162 -3.66 -5.33 -5.13
N ALA A 163 -3.84 -4.33 -6.00
CA ALA A 163 -5.03 -3.49 -6.03
C ALA A 163 -6.29 -4.34 -6.18
N LYS A 164 -7.15 -4.26 -5.16
CA LYS A 164 -8.42 -5.00 -5.10
C LYS A 164 -9.47 -4.37 -5.98
N ARG A 165 -9.39 -3.04 -6.14
CA ARG A 165 -10.15 -2.28 -7.13
C ARG A 165 -9.29 -1.21 -7.77
N MET A 166 -9.61 -0.87 -9.01
CA MET A 166 -8.92 0.15 -9.78
C MET A 166 -9.89 0.93 -10.67
N ALA A 167 -9.72 2.24 -10.70
CA ALA A 167 -10.36 3.13 -11.65
C ALA A 167 -9.33 3.91 -12.45
N VAL A 168 -9.64 4.16 -13.71
CA VAL A 168 -8.84 4.95 -14.65
C VAL A 168 -9.76 5.99 -15.26
N TYR A 169 -9.33 7.25 -15.16
CA TYR A 169 -10.06 8.40 -15.66
C TYR A 169 -9.18 9.17 -16.64
N ALA A 170 -9.79 9.73 -17.68
CA ALA A 170 -9.10 10.72 -18.48
C ALA A 170 -8.85 11.96 -17.61
N HIS A 171 -7.73 12.67 -17.85
CA HIS A 171 -7.37 13.80 -17.00
C HIS A 171 -8.50 14.82 -16.80
N HIS A 172 -9.23 15.16 -17.88
CA HIS A 172 -10.29 16.15 -17.84
C HIS A 172 -11.51 15.69 -17.01
N GLU A 173 -11.80 14.38 -16.98
CA GLU A 173 -12.88 13.80 -16.16
C GLU A 173 -12.53 13.81 -14.68
N ALA A 174 -11.25 13.61 -14.36
CA ALA A 174 -10.76 13.50 -12.99
C ALA A 174 -10.73 14.84 -12.24
N CYS A 175 -10.76 15.97 -12.96
CA CYS A 175 -10.82 17.31 -12.37
C CYS A 175 -12.21 17.63 -11.79
N ALA A 176 -13.24 16.84 -12.10
CA ALA A 176 -14.47 16.90 -11.33
C ALA A 176 -14.13 16.42 -9.90
N PRO A 177 -14.46 17.19 -8.84
CA PRO A 177 -14.35 16.68 -7.49
C PRO A 177 -15.17 15.39 -7.47
N THR A 178 -14.53 14.26 -7.17
CA THR A 178 -15.27 13.04 -6.85
C THR A 178 -16.18 13.46 -5.72
N CYS A 179 -17.47 13.59 -6.01
CA CYS A 179 -18.46 14.04 -5.04
C CYS A 179 -18.26 13.20 -3.79
N GLY A 180 -17.68 13.82 -2.75
CA GLY A 180 -16.84 13.19 -1.73
C GLY A 180 -17.55 12.25 -0.77
N LYS A 181 -18.23 11.23 -1.30
CA LYS A 181 -19.06 10.30 -0.53
C LYS A 181 -18.63 8.85 -0.69
N SER A 182 -17.98 8.48 -1.78
CA SER A 182 -17.54 7.09 -1.94
C SER A 182 -16.23 6.86 -1.20
N LEU A 183 -16.30 6.06 -0.13
CA LEU A 183 -15.15 5.52 0.61
C LEU A 183 -14.71 4.17 0.02
N SER A 184 -14.98 3.94 -1.26
CA SER A 184 -14.46 2.80 -2.01
C SER A 184 -14.32 3.17 -3.47
N VAL A 185 -13.42 2.49 -4.15
CA VAL A 185 -13.20 2.70 -5.58
C VAL A 185 -14.19 1.83 -6.32
N ASP A 186 -14.83 2.35 -7.36
CA ASP A 186 -15.61 1.54 -8.29
C ASP A 186 -14.70 1.10 -9.44
N GLU A 187 -14.73 -0.19 -9.80
CA GLU A 187 -13.86 -0.70 -10.86
C GLU A 187 -14.23 -0.05 -12.20
N LYS A 188 -13.34 0.77 -12.75
CA LYS A 188 -13.50 1.45 -14.05
C LYS A 188 -12.19 1.35 -14.82
N THR A 189 -12.04 0.34 -15.67
CA THR A 189 -10.75 0.08 -16.36
C THR A 189 -10.83 0.16 -17.88
N ASP A 190 -11.93 0.73 -18.40
CA ASP A 190 -12.23 0.80 -19.84
C ASP A 190 -11.16 1.56 -20.62
N LEU A 191 -10.58 2.61 -20.02
CA LEU A 191 -9.53 3.42 -20.63
C LEU A 191 -8.18 2.68 -20.76
N LEU A 192 -8.02 1.51 -20.13
CA LEU A 192 -6.88 0.63 -20.41
C LEU A 192 -7.07 -0.18 -21.69
N GLY A 193 -8.29 -0.20 -22.23
CA GLY A 193 -8.63 -0.85 -23.49
C GLY A 193 -8.59 -2.37 -23.45
N GLY A 194 -9.00 -2.96 -24.58
CA GLY A 194 -8.84 -4.38 -24.88
C GLY A 194 -9.20 -5.32 -23.73
N PHE A 195 -8.18 -5.99 -23.17
CA PHE A 195 -8.34 -6.98 -22.11
C PHE A 195 -9.03 -6.45 -20.85
N PHE A 196 -8.74 -5.21 -20.45
CA PHE A 196 -9.28 -4.61 -19.23
C PHE A 196 -10.69 -4.03 -19.43
N ALA A 197 -11.00 -3.50 -20.62
CA ALA A 197 -12.30 -2.92 -20.94
C ALA A 197 -13.45 -3.94 -21.05
N GLN A 198 -13.14 -5.23 -21.19
CA GLN A 198 -14.18 -6.25 -21.37
C GLN A 198 -14.91 -6.60 -20.08
N GLN A 199 -14.17 -6.73 -18.97
CA GLN A 199 -14.69 -7.11 -17.66
C GLN A 199 -13.60 -6.97 -16.60
N ALA A 200 -14.00 -6.98 -15.32
CA ALA A 200 -13.08 -7.08 -14.20
C ALA A 200 -12.20 -8.33 -14.31
N ARG A 201 -10.90 -8.18 -14.00
CA ARG A 201 -9.89 -9.23 -14.14
C ARG A 201 -9.31 -9.63 -12.80
N SER A 202 -9.16 -10.94 -12.58
CA SER A 202 -8.46 -11.45 -11.40
C SER A 202 -6.96 -11.13 -11.44
N PRO A 203 -6.26 -11.12 -10.29
CA PRO A 203 -4.80 -10.93 -10.25
C PRO A 203 -4.03 -11.95 -11.11
N ARG A 204 -4.52 -13.20 -11.21
CA ARG A 204 -3.89 -14.23 -12.04
C ARG A 204 -3.98 -13.90 -13.53
N GLU A 205 -5.15 -13.46 -13.98
CA GLU A 205 -5.42 -13.02 -15.35
C GLU A 205 -4.60 -11.78 -15.71
N ARG A 206 -4.62 -10.74 -14.84
CA ARG A 206 -3.82 -9.52 -15.01
C ARG A 206 -2.33 -9.84 -15.17
N ARG A 207 -1.78 -10.72 -14.33
CA ARG A 207 -0.38 -11.17 -14.45
C ARG A 207 -0.09 -11.83 -15.79
N ALA A 208 -0.94 -12.77 -16.21
CA ALA A 208 -0.72 -13.52 -17.44
C ALA A 208 -0.74 -12.60 -18.67
N PHE A 209 -1.60 -11.58 -18.66
CA PHE A 209 -1.67 -10.56 -19.69
C PHE A 209 -0.43 -9.65 -19.70
N LEU A 210 -0.06 -9.07 -18.55
CA LEU A 210 1.03 -8.09 -18.46
C LEU A 210 2.39 -8.66 -18.85
N ARG A 211 2.63 -9.94 -18.59
CA ARG A 211 3.84 -10.66 -19.06
C ARG A 211 4.03 -10.61 -20.58
N LYS A 212 2.95 -10.39 -21.34
CA LYS A 212 2.97 -10.41 -22.81
C LYS A 212 2.89 -9.02 -23.44
N THR A 213 2.36 -8.03 -22.74
CA THR A 213 1.97 -6.75 -23.36
C THR A 213 2.85 -5.56 -23.00
N GLY A 214 3.61 -5.62 -21.90
CA GLY A 214 4.44 -4.49 -21.48
C GLY A 214 3.64 -3.20 -21.20
N LEU A 215 2.35 -3.34 -20.87
CA LEU A 215 1.44 -2.22 -20.67
C LEU A 215 1.98 -1.22 -19.64
N CYS A 216 1.84 0.06 -19.94
CA CYS A 216 2.33 1.15 -19.10
C CYS A 216 1.20 2.03 -18.57
N PHE A 217 1.44 2.67 -17.43
CA PHE A 217 0.65 3.79 -16.97
C PHE A 217 0.86 4.97 -17.94
N ARG A 218 -0.22 5.44 -18.54
CA ARG A 218 -0.25 6.66 -19.35
C ARG A 218 -0.30 7.92 -18.47
N GLU A 219 0.44 8.94 -18.88
CA GLU A 219 0.59 10.22 -18.16
C GLU A 219 -0.64 11.13 -18.26
N ASP A 220 -1.47 10.93 -19.28
CA ASP A 220 -2.73 11.64 -19.52
C ASP A 220 -3.92 11.09 -18.71
N HIS A 221 -3.69 10.06 -17.88
CA HIS A 221 -4.70 9.41 -17.06
C HIS A 221 -4.50 9.69 -15.57
N VAL A 222 -5.62 9.72 -14.84
CA VAL A 222 -5.65 9.63 -13.37
C VAL A 222 -6.06 8.23 -12.98
N TYR A 223 -5.27 7.61 -12.12
CA TYR A 223 -5.48 6.29 -11.57
C TYR A 223 -5.97 6.40 -10.15
N GLU A 224 -6.85 5.48 -9.77
CA GLU A 224 -7.30 5.30 -8.40
C GLU A 224 -7.20 3.82 -8.05
N PHE A 225 -6.50 3.50 -6.97
CA PHE A 225 -6.27 2.14 -6.50
C PHE A 225 -6.82 1.98 -5.09
N GLU A 226 -7.64 0.96 -4.89
CA GLU A 226 -8.03 0.52 -3.55
C GLU A 226 -7.24 -0.74 -3.18
N LEU A 227 -6.40 -0.60 -2.17
CA LEU A 227 -5.69 -1.70 -1.53
C LEU A 227 -6.32 -1.93 -0.16
N TYR A 228 -6.52 -3.18 0.23
CA TYR A 228 -6.94 -3.50 1.59
C TYR A 228 -6.48 -4.90 1.98
N GLN A 229 -6.38 -5.12 3.29
CA GLN A 229 -6.09 -6.42 3.88
C GLN A 229 -7.05 -6.70 5.05
N ASP A 230 -7.31 -7.97 5.30
CA ASP A 230 -8.27 -8.45 6.31
C ASP A 230 -7.64 -9.46 7.30
N LYS A 231 -6.32 -9.56 7.33
CA LYS A 231 -5.58 -10.60 8.08
C LYS A 231 -4.78 -10.06 9.25
N VAL A 232 -4.17 -8.88 9.11
CA VAL A 232 -3.34 -8.27 10.15
C VAL A 232 -4.14 -7.19 10.88
N ASN A 233 -4.21 -7.29 12.21
CA ASN A 233 -4.70 -6.18 13.03
C ASN A 233 -3.55 -5.18 13.23
N PHE A 234 -3.72 -3.93 12.77
CA PHE A 234 -2.67 -2.90 12.85
C PHE A 234 -2.57 -2.29 14.26
N GLN A 235 -3.53 -2.54 15.15
CA GLN A 235 -3.43 -2.19 16.57
C GLN A 235 -2.52 -3.19 17.32
N THR A 236 -2.79 -4.49 17.21
CA THR A 236 -2.07 -5.52 18.00
C THR A 236 -0.89 -6.15 17.26
N TYR A 237 -0.80 -5.94 15.95
CA TYR A 237 0.14 -6.61 15.07
C TYR A 237 -0.03 -8.13 15.02
N ASP A 238 -1.26 -8.62 15.20
CA ASP A 238 -1.56 -10.04 15.05
C ASP A 238 -2.05 -10.37 13.63
N LEU A 239 -1.41 -11.36 13.02
CA LEU A 239 -1.85 -12.00 11.80
C LEU A 239 -2.79 -13.17 12.14
N LYS A 240 -4.06 -13.02 11.79
CA LYS A 240 -5.11 -14.04 11.94
C LYS A 240 -5.07 -15.01 10.76
N LEU A 241 -4.63 -16.24 11.01
CA LEU A 241 -4.68 -17.36 10.07
C LEU A 241 -5.76 -18.36 10.50
N PRO A 242 -6.21 -19.28 9.62
CA PRO A 242 -7.03 -20.41 10.07
C PRO A 242 -6.27 -21.20 11.15
N LEU A 243 -6.87 -21.34 12.33
CA LEU A 243 -6.38 -22.11 13.49
C LEU A 243 -5.25 -21.48 14.33
N VAL A 244 -4.53 -20.47 13.84
CA VAL A 244 -3.43 -19.85 14.58
C VAL A 244 -3.44 -18.32 14.46
N SER A 245 -3.00 -17.65 15.53
CA SER A 245 -2.68 -16.23 15.51
C SER A 245 -1.17 -16.08 15.66
N VAL A 246 -0.56 -15.23 14.84
CA VAL A 246 0.88 -15.00 14.85
C VAL A 246 1.14 -13.51 15.10
N ASN A 247 1.88 -13.19 16.15
CA ASN A 247 2.31 -11.83 16.41
C ASN A 247 3.40 -11.44 15.38
N VAL A 248 3.01 -10.66 14.37
CA VAL A 248 3.93 -10.22 13.32
C VAL A 248 4.85 -9.10 13.77
N GLY A 249 4.51 -8.32 14.80
CA GLY A 249 5.41 -7.27 15.31
C GLY A 249 6.72 -7.85 15.86
N SER A 250 6.65 -9.00 16.52
CA SER A 250 7.83 -9.76 16.97
C SER A 250 8.70 -10.25 15.81
N ILE A 251 8.07 -10.72 14.73
CA ILE A 251 8.72 -11.20 13.50
C ILE A 251 9.38 -10.04 12.76
N LEU A 252 8.73 -8.87 12.73
CA LEU A 252 9.27 -7.66 12.14
C LEU A 252 10.35 -7.01 13.00
N GLY A 253 10.60 -7.51 14.21
CA GLY A 253 11.58 -6.92 15.13
C GLY A 253 11.16 -5.53 15.62
N GLY A 254 9.87 -5.29 15.79
CA GLY A 254 9.34 -3.97 16.17
C GLY A 254 9.39 -2.92 15.06
N GLN A 255 9.58 -3.33 13.80
CA GLN A 255 9.46 -2.46 12.64
C GLN A 255 7.99 -2.33 12.23
N PRO A 256 7.53 -1.12 11.87
CA PRO A 256 6.15 -0.92 11.45
C PRO A 256 5.89 -1.56 10.09
N MET A 257 4.68 -2.07 9.89
CA MET A 257 4.13 -2.29 8.56
C MET A 257 4.01 -0.95 7.84
N GLN A 258 4.14 -1.00 6.53
CA GLN A 258 4.20 0.17 5.68
C GLN A 258 3.28 0.02 4.48
N PHE A 259 2.89 1.17 3.95
CA PHE A 259 2.40 1.29 2.59
C PHE A 259 3.31 2.24 1.83
N GLY A 260 3.63 1.85 0.59
CA GLY A 260 4.27 2.72 -0.37
C GLY A 260 4.38 2.01 -1.71
N LEU A 261 4.72 2.79 -2.74
CA LEU A 261 4.97 2.28 -4.07
C LEU A 261 6.46 2.42 -4.41
N ARG A 262 7.07 1.38 -4.96
CA ARG A 262 8.43 1.42 -5.53
C ARG A 262 8.45 0.96 -6.97
N LEU A 263 9.26 1.61 -7.79
CA LEU A 263 9.58 1.19 -9.14
C LEU A 263 10.74 0.21 -9.09
N LYS A 264 10.51 -1.03 -9.53
CA LYS A 264 11.53 -2.04 -9.67
C LYS A 264 12.24 -1.90 -11.02
N THR A 265 13.56 -1.75 -11.00
CA THR A 265 14.37 -1.65 -12.22
C THR A 265 15.25 -2.90 -12.41
N SER A 266 15.51 -3.31 -13.66
CA SER A 266 16.25 -4.55 -13.95
C SER A 266 17.76 -4.47 -13.70
N GLY A 267 18.28 -3.36 -13.16
CA GLY A 267 19.72 -3.16 -12.99
C GLY A 267 20.12 -1.87 -12.28
N GLY A 268 19.20 -1.26 -11.52
CA GLY A 268 19.43 -0.05 -10.74
C GLY A 268 18.80 -0.15 -9.35
N GLU A 269 18.96 0.91 -8.57
CA GLU A 269 18.30 1.04 -7.26
C GLU A 269 16.79 1.24 -7.45
N ASP A 270 15.99 0.58 -6.62
CA ASP A 270 14.54 0.70 -6.65
C ASP A 270 14.13 2.11 -6.17
N GLU A 271 13.39 2.86 -6.98
CA GLU A 271 12.99 4.24 -6.67
C GLU A 271 11.59 4.32 -6.06
N TRP A 272 11.38 5.22 -5.10
CA TRP A 272 10.06 5.45 -4.52
C TRP A 272 9.14 6.21 -5.49
N VAL A 273 8.02 5.59 -5.81
CA VAL A 273 6.92 6.20 -6.58
C VAL A 273 6.04 7.04 -5.67
N THR A 274 5.79 6.59 -4.43
CA THR A 274 5.11 7.38 -3.39
C THR A 274 5.98 7.46 -2.14
N PRO A 275 5.73 8.43 -1.24
CA PRO A 275 6.25 8.39 0.11
C PRO A 275 5.88 7.08 0.81
N ARG A 276 6.64 6.78 1.86
CA ARG A 276 6.44 5.62 2.73
C ARG A 276 5.57 6.03 3.91
N PHE A 277 4.45 5.33 4.08
CA PHE A 277 3.53 5.49 5.20
C PHE A 277 3.76 4.35 6.18
N SER A 278 4.33 4.64 7.34
CA SER A 278 4.58 3.66 8.39
C SER A 278 3.44 3.69 9.40
N PHE A 279 2.86 2.54 9.68
CA PHE A 279 1.78 2.39 10.63
C PHE A 279 2.34 1.92 11.96
N TRP A 280 2.32 2.77 12.97
CA TRP A 280 2.75 2.44 14.32
C TRP A 280 1.56 2.07 15.18
N SER A 281 1.80 1.23 16.17
CA SER A 281 0.83 0.98 17.23
C SER A 281 1.50 0.94 18.59
N GLU A 282 0.71 1.20 19.62
CA GLU A 282 1.17 1.09 21.00
C GLU A 282 1.73 -0.31 21.30
N ASP A 283 1.05 -1.37 20.86
CA ASP A 283 1.52 -2.75 21.05
C ASP A 283 2.83 -3.04 20.31
N LEU A 284 3.02 -2.51 19.09
CA LEU A 284 4.28 -2.66 18.37
C LEU A 284 5.44 -2.02 19.14
N LEU A 285 5.23 -0.83 19.71
CA LEU A 285 6.24 -0.15 20.51
C LEU A 285 6.57 -0.91 21.80
N ARG A 286 5.56 -1.46 22.49
CA ARG A 286 5.78 -2.33 23.66
C ARG A 286 6.61 -3.56 23.29
N GLN A 287 6.27 -4.23 22.19
CA GLN A 287 7.03 -5.40 21.71
C GLN A 287 8.48 -5.04 21.41
N ARG A 288 8.72 -3.89 20.76
CA ARG A 288 10.07 -3.40 20.48
C ARG A 288 10.89 -3.18 21.75
N GLN A 289 10.30 -2.60 22.80
CA GLN A 289 10.97 -2.40 24.08
C GLN A 289 11.37 -3.73 24.74
N VAL A 290 10.48 -4.73 24.70
CA VAL A 290 10.77 -6.08 25.19
C VAL A 290 11.94 -6.69 24.41
N LEU A 291 11.93 -6.60 23.07
CA LEU A 291 12.98 -7.15 22.23
C LEU A 291 14.36 -6.49 22.42
N ASN A 292 14.40 -5.22 22.83
CA ASN A 292 15.65 -4.50 23.10
C ASN A 292 16.20 -4.79 24.50
N SER A 293 15.39 -5.39 25.37
CA SER A 293 15.75 -5.70 26.76
C SER A 293 16.25 -7.14 26.94
N THR A 294 16.12 -7.97 25.90
CA THR A 294 16.55 -9.39 25.84
C THR A 294 17.82 -9.56 25.02
#